data_AF-A0A7J0F283-F1
#
_entry.id   AF-A0A7J0F283-F1
#
_cell.length_a   1.000
_cell.length_b   1.000
_cell.length_c   1.000
_cell.angle_alpha   90.00
_cell.angle_beta   90.00
_cell.angle_gamma   90.00
#
_symmetry.space_group_name_H-M   'P 1'
#
loop_
_entity.id
_entity.type
_entity.pdbx_description
1 polymer ?
#
loop_
_entity_poly.entity_id
_entity_poly.type
_entity_poly.pdbx_seq_one_letter_code
_entity_poly.pdbx_strand_id
1 'polypeptide(L)'
;MEQSGVGLLYCGCEIKLARRLGILTYERHSLIQIASGSLILFNKCLVLQVQDVHRYASFSEMLGAESLTKVLPGVETIEEGVQIYRKFYSEEKERSNGVLAIVVTKPAAQPFISLTSMLTGLSYGGLQRLLGFVHTGGTTGEELPPPRSTLLSSFLLPHNPDVKGSTLTDGARALAKHVNRSSSKYWGAFGGSG
;
A
#
# COMPACT_ATOMS: atom_id res chain seq x y z
N MET A 1 -20.81 11.04 12.05
CA MET A 1 -20.30 12.24 11.35
C MET A 1 -19.92 11.82 9.95
N GLU A 2 -20.82 12.07 9.02
CA GLU A 2 -20.78 11.63 7.63
C GLU A 2 -19.77 12.50 6.88
N GLN A 3 -18.54 12.02 6.67
CA GLN A 3 -17.56 12.71 5.84
C GLN A 3 -17.94 12.50 4.37
N SER A 4 -18.94 13.25 3.91
CA SER A 4 -19.14 13.58 2.50
C SER A 4 -18.03 14.54 2.11
N GLY A 5 -16.98 14.04 1.48
CA GLY A 5 -15.81 14.85 1.18
C GLY A 5 -14.71 14.07 0.51
N VAL A 6 -14.94 13.66 -0.73
CA VAL A 6 -13.83 13.47 -1.66
C VAL A 6 -14.29 14.08 -2.97
N GLY A 7 -13.64 15.16 -3.42
CA GLY A 7 -13.83 15.70 -4.77
C GLY A 7 -12.74 15.13 -5.66
N LEU A 8 -13.10 14.33 -6.66
CA LEU A 8 -12.14 13.88 -7.67
C LEU A 8 -12.17 14.87 -8.84
N LEU A 9 -11.04 15.49 -9.13
CA LEU A 9 -10.97 16.59 -10.10
C LEU A 9 -10.27 16.19 -11.37
N TYR A 10 -10.91 16.50 -12.49
CA TYR A 10 -10.37 16.26 -13.82
C TYR A 10 -10.50 17.53 -14.65
N CYS A 11 -9.35 17.99 -15.18
CA CYS A 11 -9.34 18.86 -16.34
C CYS A 11 -9.87 18.05 -17.53
N GLY A 12 -10.86 18.58 -18.27
CA GLY A 12 -11.52 17.88 -19.35
C GLY A 12 -10.52 17.31 -20.37
N CYS A 13 -10.90 16.22 -21.03
CA CYS A 13 -10.25 15.55 -22.17
C CYS A 13 -9.14 14.50 -21.95
N GLU A 14 -8.66 14.20 -20.74
CA GLU A 14 -7.77 13.03 -20.55
C GLU A 14 -8.21 12.06 -19.46
N ILE A 15 -9.20 11.22 -19.78
CA ILE A 15 -9.42 9.91 -19.13
C ILE A 15 -8.15 9.02 -19.23
N LYS A 16 -7.19 9.37 -20.11
CA LYS A 16 -5.87 8.74 -20.17
C LYS A 16 -5.06 8.90 -18.86
N LEU A 17 -5.23 9.98 -18.10
CA LEU A 17 -4.56 10.14 -16.80
C LEU A 17 -5.21 9.27 -15.71
N ALA A 18 -6.52 9.01 -15.81
CA ALA A 18 -7.24 8.10 -14.91
C ALA A 18 -6.70 6.66 -15.00
N ARG A 19 -6.22 6.22 -16.18
CA ARG A 19 -5.46 4.95 -16.32
C ARG A 19 -4.14 4.95 -15.56
N ARG A 20 -3.43 6.08 -15.48
CA ARG A 20 -2.14 6.20 -14.77
C ARG A 20 -2.33 6.35 -13.25
N LEU A 21 -3.46 6.92 -12.84
CA LEU A 21 -3.88 7.08 -11.43
C LEU A 21 -4.69 5.89 -10.90
N GLY A 22 -4.79 4.79 -11.66
CA GLY A 22 -5.39 3.54 -11.17
C GLY A 22 -6.90 3.56 -11.02
N ILE A 23 -7.59 4.48 -11.71
CA ILE A 23 -9.06 4.51 -11.78
C ILE A 23 -9.50 3.54 -12.86
N LEU A 24 -9.88 2.35 -12.41
CA LEU A 24 -10.53 1.35 -13.24
C LEU A 24 -12.04 1.54 -13.09
N THR A 25 -12.67 2.16 -14.08
CA THR A 25 -14.09 1.93 -14.32
C THR A 25 -14.22 0.57 -15.00
N TYR A 26 -15.00 -0.31 -14.39
CA TYR A 26 -15.25 -1.66 -14.87
C TYR A 26 -16.25 -1.58 -16.02
N GLU A 27 -15.78 -1.40 -17.26
CA GLU A 27 -16.35 -2.00 -18.49
C GLU A 27 -15.58 -1.60 -19.76
N ARG A 28 -15.59 -2.50 -20.74
CA ARG A 28 -14.77 -2.46 -21.96
C ARG A 28 -15.28 -1.42 -22.98
N HIS A 29 -14.33 -0.69 -23.56
CA HIS A 29 -14.30 -0.22 -24.96
C HIS A 29 -15.27 0.86 -25.48
N SER A 30 -15.99 1.60 -24.64
CA SER A 30 -16.63 2.87 -25.00
C SER A 30 -15.98 4.03 -24.25
N LEU A 31 -15.97 5.25 -24.81
CA LEU A 31 -15.50 6.46 -24.11
C LEU A 31 -16.34 6.64 -22.85
N ILE A 32 -15.82 6.19 -21.70
CA ILE A 32 -16.58 6.10 -20.44
C ILE A 32 -16.90 7.52 -19.98
N GLN A 33 -18.15 7.95 -20.19
CA GLN A 33 -18.68 9.13 -19.53
C GLN A 33 -18.90 8.80 -18.07
N ILE A 34 -18.18 9.50 -17.19
CA ILE A 34 -18.46 9.45 -15.76
C ILE A 34 -19.77 10.19 -15.55
N ALA A 35 -20.77 9.49 -15.04
CA ALA A 35 -22.11 10.02 -14.76
C ALA A 35 -22.50 9.74 -13.30
N SER A 36 -23.52 10.45 -12.81
CA SER A 36 -24.15 10.14 -11.52
C SER A 36 -24.52 8.65 -11.42
N GLY A 37 -24.29 8.05 -10.27
CA GLY A 37 -24.46 6.62 -10.02
C GLY A 37 -23.25 5.75 -10.40
N SER A 38 -22.25 6.28 -11.12
CA SER A 38 -21.04 5.51 -11.48
C SER A 38 -20.21 5.17 -10.25
N LEU A 39 -19.58 3.99 -10.25
CA LEU A 39 -18.60 3.59 -9.24
C LEU A 39 -17.17 3.77 -9.76
N ILE A 40 -16.34 4.44 -8.97
CA ILE A 40 -14.93 4.72 -9.25
C ILE A 40 -14.09 3.92 -8.25
N LEU A 41 -13.21 3.05 -8.76
CA LEU A 41 -12.22 2.36 -7.95
C LEU A 41 -10.90 3.14 -7.96
N PHE A 42 -10.60 3.84 -6.88
CA PHE A 42 -9.36 4.59 -6.69
C PHE A 42 -8.28 3.72 -6.03
N ASN A 43 -7.05 3.78 -6.55
CA ASN A 43 -5.90 3.02 -6.04
C ASN A 43 -6.13 1.51 -5.87
N LYS A 44 -7.07 0.92 -6.63
CA LYS A 44 -7.48 -0.49 -6.51
C LYS A 44 -7.98 -0.92 -5.12
N CYS A 45 -8.28 0.02 -4.23
CA CYS A 45 -8.63 -0.29 -2.83
C CYS A 45 -9.81 0.53 -2.28
N LEU A 46 -10.10 1.69 -2.86
CA LEU A 46 -11.13 2.61 -2.40
C LEU A 46 -12.22 2.71 -3.47
N VAL A 47 -13.45 2.31 -3.13
CA VAL A 47 -14.60 2.49 -4.01
C VAL A 47 -15.31 3.79 -3.64
N LEU A 48 -15.61 4.60 -4.65
CA LEU A 48 -16.31 5.87 -4.53
C LEU A 48 -17.50 5.86 -5.47
N GLN A 49 -18.63 6.41 -5.03
CA GLN A 49 -19.82 6.56 -5.87
C GLN A 49 -19.96 8.01 -6.29
N VAL A 50 -20.11 8.24 -7.59
CA VAL A 50 -20.37 9.56 -8.16
C VAL A 50 -21.80 9.95 -7.86
N GLN A 51 -21.97 11.07 -7.16
CA GLN A 51 -23.28 11.65 -6.91
C GLN A 51 -23.64 12.65 -7.98
N ASP A 52 -22.72 13.54 -8.33
CA ASP A 52 -22.94 14.54 -9.36
C ASP A 52 -21.64 14.97 -10.05
N VAL A 53 -21.79 15.65 -11.17
CA VAL A 53 -20.70 16.11 -12.03
C VAL A 53 -20.97 17.54 -12.47
N HIS A 54 -20.22 18.50 -11.95
CA HIS A 54 -20.34 19.91 -12.28
C HIS A 54 -19.22 20.37 -13.22
N ARG A 55 -19.53 21.32 -14.12
CA ARG A 55 -18.59 21.88 -15.09
C ARG A 55 -18.34 23.35 -14.80
N TYR A 56 -17.07 23.74 -14.86
CA TYR A 56 -16.60 25.10 -14.61
C TYR A 56 -15.63 25.54 -15.71
N ALA A 57 -15.52 26.85 -15.92
CA ALA A 57 -14.60 27.40 -16.90
C ALA A 57 -13.14 27.41 -16.41
N SER A 58 -12.93 27.45 -15.08
CA SER A 58 -11.59 27.49 -14.47
C SER A 58 -11.52 26.81 -13.10
N PHE A 59 -10.30 26.51 -12.64
CA PHE A 59 -10.07 25.97 -11.29
C PHE A 59 -10.45 26.98 -10.20
N SER A 60 -10.24 28.28 -10.45
CA SER A 60 -10.62 29.35 -9.52
C SER A 60 -12.13 29.37 -9.27
N GLU A 61 -12.92 29.33 -10.35
CA GLU A 61 -14.38 29.32 -10.28
C GLU A 61 -14.89 28.07 -9.56
N MET A 62 -14.32 26.92 -9.90
CA MET A 62 -14.65 25.65 -9.26
C MET A 62 -14.34 25.68 -7.75
N LEU A 63 -13.15 26.13 -7.33
CA LEU A 63 -12.78 26.18 -5.90
C LEU A 63 -13.60 27.21 -5.11
N GLY A 64 -14.10 28.26 -5.79
CA GLY A 64 -15.03 29.22 -5.22
C GLY A 64 -16.43 28.64 -5.00
N ALA A 65 -16.91 27.81 -5.94
CA ALA A 65 -18.23 27.18 -5.86
C ALA A 65 -18.24 25.90 -5.00
N GLU A 66 -17.30 25.00 -5.24
CA GLU A 66 -17.07 23.76 -4.52
C GLU A 66 -16.08 24.03 -3.39
N SER A 67 -16.62 24.34 -2.20
CA SER A 67 -15.89 24.75 -1.00
C SER A 67 -14.45 24.21 -0.93
N LEU A 68 -13.46 25.11 -0.95
CA LEU A 68 -12.03 24.77 -0.97
C LEU A 68 -11.63 23.66 0.02
N THR A 69 -12.15 23.70 1.25
CA THR A 69 -11.86 22.71 2.30
C THR A 69 -12.33 21.28 1.99
N LYS A 70 -13.40 21.14 1.20
CA LYS A 70 -13.90 19.83 0.74
C LYS A 70 -13.06 19.26 -0.39
N VAL A 71 -12.54 20.14 -1.23
CA VAL A 71 -11.79 19.79 -2.44
C VAL A 71 -10.31 19.54 -2.12
N LEU A 72 -9.71 20.44 -1.36
CA LEU A 72 -8.31 20.42 -0.93
C LEU A 72 -8.23 20.66 0.59
N PRO A 73 -8.42 19.61 1.40
CA PRO A 73 -8.30 19.74 2.85
C PRO A 73 -6.87 20.18 3.24
N GLY A 74 -6.77 21.22 4.07
CA GLY A 74 -5.50 21.78 4.54
C GLY A 74 -4.96 22.96 3.72
N VAL A 75 -5.69 23.39 2.68
CA VAL A 75 -5.37 24.60 1.91
C VAL A 75 -6.28 25.75 2.34
N GLU A 76 -5.70 26.91 2.60
CA GLU A 76 -6.43 28.07 3.13
C GLU A 76 -6.88 29.06 2.05
N THR A 77 -6.18 29.13 0.92
CA THR A 77 -6.44 30.12 -0.14
C THR A 77 -6.72 29.48 -1.50
N ILE A 78 -7.57 30.12 -2.31
CA ILE A 78 -7.93 29.63 -3.65
C ILE A 78 -6.69 29.67 -4.56
N GLU A 79 -5.86 30.70 -4.42
CA GLU A 79 -4.63 30.89 -5.19
C GLU A 79 -3.66 29.73 -4.98
N GLU A 80 -3.47 29.31 -3.73
CA GLU A 80 -2.66 28.13 -3.39
C GLU A 80 -3.29 26.85 -3.96
N GLY A 81 -4.61 26.72 -3.87
CA GLY A 81 -5.35 25.60 -4.48
C GLY A 81 -5.13 25.49 -6.00
N VAL A 82 -5.18 26.63 -6.71
CA VAL A 82 -4.90 26.70 -8.15
C VAL A 82 -3.44 26.32 -8.45
N GLN A 83 -2.49 26.77 -7.62
CA GLN A 83 -1.07 26.40 -7.76
C GLN A 83 -0.81 24.90 -7.59
N ILE A 84 -1.59 24.21 -6.76
CA ILE A 84 -1.54 22.75 -6.64
C ILE A 84 -1.95 22.08 -7.95
N TYR A 85 -3.07 22.50 -8.56
CA TYR A 85 -3.49 21.96 -9.86
C TYR A 85 -2.50 22.26 -10.98
N ARG A 86 -1.78 23.38 -10.88
CA ARG A 86 -0.74 23.78 -11.83
C ARG A 86 0.40 22.81 -11.99
N LYS A 87 0.70 22.03 -10.95
CA LYS A 87 1.72 20.97 -10.99
C LYS A 87 1.31 19.83 -11.91
N PHE A 88 0.02 19.69 -12.21
CA PHE A 88 -0.55 18.59 -12.99
C PHE A 88 -1.13 19.03 -14.33
N TYR A 89 -1.70 20.24 -14.41
CA TYR A 89 -2.42 20.74 -15.58
C TYR A 89 -1.95 22.16 -15.96
N SER A 90 -1.75 22.40 -17.25
CA SER A 90 -1.42 23.73 -17.81
C SER A 90 -2.68 24.57 -18.10
N GLU A 91 -2.54 25.89 -18.20
CA GLU A 91 -3.64 26.85 -18.47
C GLU A 91 -4.27 26.57 -19.82
N GLU A 92 -3.44 26.17 -20.79
CA GLU A 92 -3.92 25.83 -22.11
C GLU A 92 -4.87 24.62 -22.06
N LYS A 93 -4.55 23.60 -21.24
CA LYS A 93 -5.42 22.43 -21.05
C LYS A 93 -6.69 22.79 -20.29
N GLU A 94 -6.58 23.64 -19.27
CA GLU A 94 -7.73 24.18 -18.53
C GLU A 94 -8.67 24.95 -19.44
N ARG A 95 -8.14 25.88 -20.25
CA ARG A 95 -8.93 26.73 -21.15
C ARG A 95 -9.56 25.96 -22.31
N SER A 96 -8.85 24.97 -22.85
CA SER A 96 -9.36 24.19 -23.99
C SER A 96 -10.44 23.19 -23.61
N ASN A 97 -10.42 22.67 -22.38
CA ASN A 97 -11.30 21.57 -21.99
C ASN A 97 -12.23 21.88 -20.81
N GLY A 98 -11.99 22.99 -20.11
CA GLY A 98 -12.66 23.33 -18.86
C GLY A 98 -12.27 22.41 -17.70
N VAL A 99 -12.97 22.61 -16.58
CA VAL A 99 -12.75 21.88 -15.33
C VAL A 99 -14.02 21.11 -14.95
N LEU A 100 -13.84 19.86 -14.54
CA LEU A 100 -14.91 18.99 -14.08
C LEU A 100 -14.74 18.70 -12.59
N ALA A 101 -15.75 19.07 -11.80
CA ALA A 101 -15.85 18.66 -10.40
C ALA A 101 -16.72 17.40 -10.30
N ILE A 102 -16.13 16.32 -9.80
CA ILE A 102 -16.86 15.07 -9.55
C ILE A 102 -17.14 14.98 -8.06
N VAL A 103 -18.41 15.14 -7.71
CA VAL A 103 -18.89 14.99 -6.34
C VAL A 103 -19.02 13.50 -6.07
N VAL A 104 -18.24 12.98 -5.12
CA VAL A 104 -18.33 11.57 -4.74
C VAL A 104 -18.63 11.38 -3.26
N THR A 105 -19.28 10.26 -2.97
CA THR A 105 -19.49 9.76 -1.60
C THR A 105 -18.82 8.42 -1.45
N LYS A 106 -18.39 8.10 -0.23
CA LYS A 106 -17.85 6.78 0.13
C LYS A 106 -19.00 5.84 0.47
N PRO A 107 -19.26 4.78 -0.33
CA PRO A 107 -20.24 3.76 0.03
C PRO A 107 -19.85 3.05 1.32
N ALA A 108 -20.85 2.60 2.09
CA ALA A 108 -20.63 1.83 3.32
C ALA A 108 -19.93 0.49 3.06
N ALA A 109 -20.27 -0.16 1.94
CA ALA A 109 -19.61 -1.37 1.50
C ALA A 109 -18.28 -1.03 0.80
N GLN A 110 -17.16 -1.41 1.41
CA GLN A 110 -15.83 -1.21 0.85
C GLN A 110 -15.10 -2.55 0.75
N PRO A 111 -14.32 -2.77 -0.33
CA PRO A 111 -13.55 -4.00 -0.49
C PRO A 111 -12.64 -4.29 0.70
N PHE A 112 -12.02 -3.26 1.28
CA PHE A 112 -11.14 -3.42 2.43
C PHE A 112 -11.88 -3.97 3.66
N ILE A 113 -13.17 -3.69 3.85
CA ILE A 113 -13.94 -4.22 4.99
C ILE A 113 -14.07 -5.73 4.86
N SER A 114 -14.39 -6.21 3.65
CA SER A 114 -14.46 -7.64 3.36
C SER A 114 -13.10 -8.31 3.56
N LEU A 115 -12.03 -7.68 3.06
CA LEU A 115 -10.67 -8.17 3.25
C LEU A 115 -10.29 -8.23 4.73
N THR A 116 -10.56 -7.17 5.51
CA THR A 116 -10.30 -7.15 6.95
C THR A 116 -11.05 -8.27 7.65
N SER A 117 -12.35 -8.46 7.36
CA SER A 117 -13.12 -9.57 7.94
C SER A 117 -12.53 -10.93 7.59
N MET A 118 -12.07 -11.14 6.36
CA MET A 118 -11.40 -12.38 5.94
C MET A 118 -10.08 -12.59 6.69
N LEU A 119 -9.25 -11.55 6.79
CA LEU A 119 -7.96 -11.61 7.48
C LEU A 119 -8.14 -11.87 8.99
N THR A 120 -9.12 -11.23 9.62
CA THR A 120 -9.48 -11.47 11.02
C THR A 120 -9.98 -12.90 11.22
N GLY A 121 -10.86 -13.39 10.33
CA GLY A 121 -11.40 -14.75 10.39
C GLY A 121 -10.34 -15.83 10.18
N LEU A 122 -9.31 -15.57 9.37
CA LEU A 122 -8.17 -16.49 9.20
C LEU A 122 -7.38 -16.67 10.49
N SER A 123 -7.39 -15.68 11.39
CA SER A 123 -6.48 -15.57 12.54
C SER A 123 -5.01 -15.62 12.12
N TYR A 124 -4.12 -15.43 13.08
CA TYR A 124 -2.69 -15.46 12.82
C TYR A 124 -2.24 -16.82 12.25
N GLY A 125 -2.69 -17.94 12.82
CA GLY A 125 -2.37 -19.28 12.34
C GLY A 125 -2.85 -19.57 10.91
N GLY A 126 -4.01 -19.04 10.51
CA GLY A 126 -4.49 -19.19 9.13
C GLY A 126 -3.71 -18.33 8.14
N LEU A 127 -3.29 -17.12 8.53
CA LEU A 127 -2.41 -16.28 7.72
C LEU A 127 -1.05 -16.94 7.49
N GLN A 128 -0.46 -17.52 8.54
CA GLN A 128 0.80 -18.27 8.41
C GLN A 128 0.67 -19.41 7.38
N ARG A 129 -0.40 -20.20 7.45
CA ARG A 129 -0.66 -21.29 6.50
C ARG A 129 -0.91 -20.80 5.08
N LEU A 130 -1.69 -19.72 4.92
CA LEU A 130 -1.96 -19.10 3.62
C LEU A 130 -0.69 -18.57 2.96
N LEU A 131 0.24 -18.03 3.74
CA LEU A 131 1.55 -17.55 3.29
C LEU A 131 2.57 -18.69 3.09
N GLY A 132 2.19 -19.95 3.31
CA GLY A 132 3.06 -21.10 3.14
C GLY A 132 4.09 -21.28 4.24
N PHE A 133 3.89 -20.68 5.41
CA PHE A 133 4.75 -20.94 6.57
C PHE A 133 4.46 -22.33 7.14
N VAL A 134 5.52 -23.12 7.28
CA VAL A 134 5.47 -24.47 7.84
C VAL A 134 5.53 -24.39 9.35
N HIS A 135 4.49 -24.90 10.01
CA HIS A 135 4.46 -24.99 11.46
C HIS A 135 5.29 -26.20 11.90
N THR A 136 6.42 -25.95 12.55
CA THR A 136 7.26 -27.00 13.15
C THR A 136 7.10 -26.97 14.66
N GLY A 137 7.45 -28.05 15.37
CA GLY A 137 7.25 -28.16 16.82
C GLY A 137 7.97 -27.08 17.68
N GLY A 138 8.79 -26.21 17.08
CA GLY A 138 9.40 -25.04 17.73
C GLY A 138 8.87 -23.68 17.27
N THR A 139 7.85 -23.64 16.41
CA THR A 139 7.26 -22.38 15.91
C THR A 139 6.27 -21.84 16.95
N THR A 140 6.54 -20.65 17.49
CA THR A 140 5.57 -19.94 18.33
C THR A 140 4.40 -19.50 17.45
N GLY A 141 3.19 -19.92 17.84
CA GLY A 141 1.98 -19.75 17.02
C GLY A 141 1.42 -18.34 16.93
N GLU A 142 2.13 -17.32 17.42
CA GLU A 142 1.70 -15.90 17.47
C GLU A 142 2.76 -14.93 16.90
N GLU A 143 3.93 -15.43 16.46
CA GLU A 143 5.05 -14.55 16.06
C GLU A 143 5.44 -14.78 14.61
N LEU A 144 5.62 -13.67 13.86
CA LEU A 144 6.17 -13.73 12.51
C LEU A 144 7.64 -14.18 12.62
N PRO A 145 8.18 -14.86 11.60
CA PRO A 145 9.62 -15.11 11.59
C PRO A 145 10.34 -13.77 11.80
N PRO A 146 11.31 -13.70 12.73
CA PRO A 146 11.98 -12.45 13.01
C PRO A 146 12.62 -11.92 11.71
N PRO A 147 12.76 -10.59 11.58
CA PRO A 147 13.36 -9.99 10.40
C PRO A 147 14.69 -10.66 10.05
N ARG A 148 15.00 -10.75 8.76
CA ARG A 148 16.25 -11.37 8.30
C ARG A 148 17.49 -10.73 8.95
N SER A 149 17.44 -9.43 9.25
CA SER A 149 18.48 -8.72 10.00
C SER A 149 18.68 -9.29 11.41
N THR A 150 17.59 -9.54 12.14
CA THR A 150 17.61 -10.15 13.48
C THR A 150 18.14 -11.57 13.46
N LEU A 151 17.79 -12.35 12.44
CA LEU A 151 18.34 -13.69 12.24
C LEU A 151 19.84 -13.63 11.97
N LEU A 152 20.29 -12.74 11.08
CA LEU A 152 21.70 -12.57 10.74
C LEU A 152 22.53 -12.06 11.93
N SER A 153 22.03 -11.08 12.68
CA SER A 153 22.72 -10.58 13.87
C SER A 153 22.86 -11.67 14.92
N SER A 154 21.77 -12.41 15.20
CA SER A 154 21.80 -13.52 16.15
C SER A 154 22.74 -14.65 15.71
N PHE A 155 22.79 -14.94 14.41
CA PHE A 155 23.69 -15.95 13.84
C PHE A 155 25.17 -15.58 13.97
N LEU A 156 25.48 -14.27 13.94
CA LEU A 156 26.83 -13.72 14.04
C LEU A 156 27.25 -13.39 15.48
N LEU A 157 26.37 -13.55 16.47
CA LEU A 157 26.72 -13.32 17.87
C LEU A 157 27.85 -14.27 18.32
N PRO A 158 28.87 -13.76 19.05
CA PRO A 158 29.91 -14.60 19.63
C PRO A 158 29.31 -15.65 20.57
N HIS A 159 29.71 -16.90 20.38
CA HIS A 159 29.40 -17.98 21.29
C HIS A 159 30.35 -17.92 22.50
N ASN A 160 29.80 -17.62 23.68
CA ASN A 160 30.52 -17.37 24.93
C ASN A 160 31.49 -16.17 24.83
N PRO A 161 30.96 -14.93 24.80
CA PRO A 161 31.76 -13.71 24.63
C PRO A 161 32.76 -13.49 25.78
N ASP A 162 32.52 -14.09 26.94
CA ASP A 162 33.37 -13.95 28.13
C ASP A 162 34.68 -14.75 28.03
N VAL A 163 34.82 -15.62 27.02
CA VAL A 163 36.04 -16.42 26.79
C VAL A 163 37.00 -15.66 25.88
N LYS A 164 38.13 -15.23 26.45
CA LYS A 164 39.16 -14.46 25.74
C LYS A 164 39.73 -15.26 24.55
N GLY A 165 39.57 -14.72 23.35
CA GLY A 165 40.03 -15.34 22.10
C GLY A 165 39.02 -16.24 21.39
N SER A 166 37.80 -16.41 21.92
CA SER A 166 36.72 -17.13 21.23
C SER A 166 36.19 -16.30 20.05
N THR A 167 36.42 -16.77 18.82
CA THR A 167 35.90 -16.17 17.58
C THR A 167 34.70 -16.93 17.01
N LEU A 168 34.28 -18.00 17.68
CA LEU A 168 33.19 -18.85 17.21
C LEU A 168 31.85 -18.14 17.39
N THR A 169 31.04 -18.07 16.34
CA THR A 169 29.67 -17.54 16.44
C THR A 169 28.66 -18.63 16.78
N ASP A 170 27.50 -18.24 17.33
CA ASP A 170 26.41 -19.17 17.61
C ASP A 170 25.93 -19.90 16.34
N GLY A 171 25.92 -19.21 15.20
CA GLY A 171 25.61 -19.80 13.91
C GLY A 171 26.64 -20.83 13.43
N ALA A 172 27.93 -20.51 13.53
CA ALA A 172 29.01 -21.44 13.18
C ALA A 172 28.96 -22.71 14.05
N ARG A 173 28.70 -22.56 15.36
CA ARG A 173 28.48 -23.69 16.28
C ARG A 173 27.26 -24.51 15.90
N ALA A 174 26.14 -23.88 15.61
CA ALA A 174 24.90 -24.57 15.23
C ALA A 174 25.11 -25.44 14.00
N LEU A 175 25.80 -24.92 12.98
CA LEU A 175 26.18 -25.69 11.78
C LEU A 175 27.12 -26.86 12.11
N ALA A 176 28.13 -26.63 12.96
CA ALA A 176 29.09 -27.66 13.35
C ALA A 176 28.47 -28.83 14.15
N LYS A 177 27.41 -28.59 14.94
CA LYS A 177 26.71 -29.65 15.71
C LYS A 177 26.08 -30.74 14.83
N HIS A 178 25.80 -30.44 13.56
CA HIS A 178 25.23 -31.40 12.61
C HIS A 178 26.26 -32.14 11.77
N VAL A 179 27.56 -31.83 11.90
CA VAL A 179 28.63 -32.45 11.10
C VAL A 179 28.70 -33.97 11.27
N ASN A 180 28.50 -34.47 12.50
CA ASN A 180 28.57 -35.91 12.80
C ASN A 180 27.32 -36.72 12.41
N ARG A 181 26.26 -36.07 11.89
CA ARG A 181 25.06 -36.76 11.38
C ARG A 181 25.10 -37.00 9.87
N SER A 182 26.12 -36.49 9.18
CA SER A 182 26.32 -36.72 7.75
C SER A 182 27.39 -37.79 7.54
N SER A 183 26.99 -38.96 7.05
CA SER A 183 27.90 -40.08 6.74
C SER A 183 28.92 -39.73 5.65
N SER A 184 28.64 -38.72 4.82
CA SER A 184 29.50 -38.30 3.71
C SER A 184 30.54 -37.23 4.08
N LYS A 185 30.64 -36.82 5.36
CA LYS A 185 31.56 -35.74 5.81
C LYS A 185 31.48 -34.49 4.92
N TYR A 186 30.28 -34.16 4.43
CA TYR A 186 30.06 -33.12 3.42
C TYR A 186 30.67 -31.76 3.79
N TRP A 187 30.80 -31.47 5.09
CA TRP A 187 31.34 -30.22 5.63
C TRP A 187 32.78 -30.33 6.17
N GLY A 188 33.46 -31.47 5.98
CA GLY A 188 34.81 -31.71 6.49
C GLY A 188 34.87 -32.09 7.98
N ALA A 189 36.08 -32.41 8.46
CA ALA A 189 36.35 -32.63 9.88
C ALA A 189 36.82 -31.31 10.52
N PHE A 190 36.09 -30.82 11.52
CA PHE A 190 36.50 -29.64 12.28
C PHE A 190 37.55 -30.04 13.33
N GLY A 191 38.76 -29.49 13.23
CA GLY A 191 39.79 -29.56 14.28
C GLY A 191 40.01 -28.17 14.85
N GLY A 192 39.96 -28.04 16.18
CA GLY A 192 40.35 -26.82 16.89
C GLY A 192 41.73 -26.97 17.52
N SER A 193 42.52 -25.90 17.59
CA SER A 193 43.71 -25.81 18.43
C SER A 193 43.27 -25.48 19.86
N GLY A 194 43.58 -26.38 20.80
CA GLY A 194 43.40 -26.17 22.24
C GLY A 194 44.47 -25.26 22.84
#